data_AF-A0A0E3S4X6-F1
#
_entry.id   AF-A0A0E3S4X6-F1
#
_cell.length_a   1.000
_cell.length_b   1.000
_cell.length_c   1.000
_cell.angle_alpha   90.00
_cell.angle_beta   90.00
_cell.angle_gamma   90.00
#
_symmetry.space_group_name_H-M   'P 1'
#
loop_
_entity.id
_entity.type
_entity.pdbx_description
1 polymer ?
#
loop_
_entity_poly.entity_id
_entity_poly.type
_entity_poly.pdbx_seq_one_letter_code
_entity_poly.pdbx_strand_id
1 'polypeptide(L)'
;MKILIVLEGTAIFVIAVSGIVIYRLDWALFGLPIGSWILSLGDLVAPAFNMSSLQFYRALHLVMTYFFVFELVVHVGILEFNPHVWKYHKSIFWSGKEDLSDSRYAEILKPKPKHLPDSELWHDSSDTPSEIIKD
;
A
#
# COMPACT_ATOMS: atom_id res chain seq x y z
N MET A 1 5.84 0.77 12.15
CA MET A 1 5.37 0.33 10.81
C MET A 1 5.21 1.48 9.81
N LYS A 2 4.61 2.62 10.15
CA LYS A 2 4.47 3.76 9.19
C LYS A 2 5.78 4.29 8.61
N ILE A 3 6.86 4.35 9.41
CA ILE A 3 8.18 4.82 8.97
C ILE A 3 8.84 3.86 7.97
N LEU A 4 8.70 2.54 8.15
CA LEU A 4 9.27 1.53 7.24
C LEU A 4 8.68 1.68 5.83
N ILE A 5 7.36 1.93 5.72
CA ILE A 5 6.68 2.14 4.43
C ILE A 5 7.23 3.38 3.70
N VAL A 6 7.55 4.45 4.42
CA VAL A 6 8.11 5.67 3.81
C VAL A 6 9.53 5.42 3.30
N LEU A 7 10.34 4.70 4.08
CA LEU A 7 11.71 4.33 3.69
C LEU A 7 11.72 3.39 2.49
N GLU A 8 10.86 2.37 2.49
CA GLU A 8 10.67 1.43 1.38
C GLU A 8 10.23 2.16 0.10
N GLY A 9 9.21 3.01 0.19
CA GLY A 9 8.72 3.78 -0.96
C GLY A 9 9.79 4.71 -1.54
N THR A 10 10.62 5.31 -0.68
CA THR A 10 11.75 6.14 -1.12
C THR A 10 12.80 5.29 -1.84
N ALA A 11 13.10 4.11 -1.32
CA ALA A 11 14.04 3.18 -1.96
C ALA A 11 13.59 2.77 -3.36
N ILE A 12 12.32 2.36 -3.49
CA ILE A 12 11.73 2.00 -4.79
C ILE A 12 11.82 3.18 -5.76
N PHE A 13 11.48 4.39 -5.32
CA PHE A 13 11.56 5.58 -6.17
C PHE A 13 12.97 5.82 -6.70
N VAL A 14 13.98 5.76 -5.82
CA VAL A 14 15.39 5.95 -6.21
C VAL A 14 15.85 4.84 -7.17
N ILE A 15 15.47 3.58 -6.92
CA ILE A 15 15.75 2.45 -7.81
C ILE A 15 15.13 2.70 -9.19
N ALA A 16 13.87 3.13 -9.25
CA ALA A 16 13.19 3.39 -10.51
C ALA A 16 13.89 4.51 -11.31
N VAL A 17 14.18 5.65 -10.68
CA VAL A 17 14.83 6.79 -11.35
C VAL A 17 16.24 6.43 -11.83
N SER A 18 17.05 5.81 -10.97
CA SER A 18 18.40 5.36 -11.37
C SER A 18 18.35 4.27 -12.45
N GLY A 19 17.33 3.41 -12.43
CA GLY A 19 17.10 2.38 -13.43
C GLY A 19 16.88 2.93 -14.85
N ILE A 20 16.26 4.11 -14.99
CA ILE A 20 16.03 4.74 -16.30
C ILE A 20 17.34 4.96 -17.05
N VAL A 21 18.31 5.63 -16.42
CA VAL A 21 19.60 5.96 -17.05
C VAL A 21 20.52 4.76 -17.20
N ILE A 22 20.37 3.74 -16.35
CA ILE A 22 21.10 2.48 -16.50
C ILE A 22 20.54 1.67 -17.67
N TYR A 23 19.22 1.67 -17.84
CA TYR A 23 18.56 0.97 -18.94
C TYR A 23 18.88 1.62 -20.29
N ARG A 24 18.76 2.95 -20.38
CA ARG A 24 19.04 3.69 -21.61
C ARG A 24 19.45 5.14 -21.31
N LEU A 25 20.59 5.57 -21.84
CA LEU A 25 21.14 6.92 -21.60
C LEU A 25 20.31 8.02 -22.28
N ASP A 26 19.85 7.77 -23.51
CA ASP A 26 19.03 8.67 -24.33
C ASP A 26 17.53 8.51 -24.07
N TRP A 27 17.14 8.06 -22.87
CA TRP A 27 15.73 7.83 -22.56
C TRP A 27 14.93 9.14 -22.63
N ALA A 28 13.82 9.09 -23.37
CA ALA A 28 12.95 10.23 -23.58
C ALA A 28 11.48 9.87 -23.38
N LEU A 29 10.73 10.81 -22.81
CA LEU A 29 9.29 10.70 -22.61
C LEU A 29 8.60 11.84 -23.37
N PHE A 30 7.77 11.51 -24.35
CA PHE A 30 7.13 12.49 -25.24
C PHE A 30 8.13 13.47 -25.89
N GLY A 31 9.34 13.00 -26.21
CA GLY A 31 10.42 13.83 -26.78
C GLY A 31 11.25 14.63 -25.78
N LEU A 32 10.89 14.60 -24.49
CA LEU A 32 11.69 15.23 -23.43
C LEU A 32 12.86 14.32 -23.02
N PRO A 33 14.12 14.81 -23.01
CA PRO A 33 15.30 13.99 -22.74
C PRO A 33 15.51 13.78 -21.23
N ILE A 34 14.60 13.03 -20.61
CA ILE A 34 14.62 12.77 -19.16
C ILE A 34 15.92 12.07 -18.72
N GLY A 35 16.47 11.17 -19.54
CA GLY A 35 17.75 10.51 -19.26
C GLY A 35 18.87 11.52 -19.05
N SER A 36 18.95 12.55 -19.89
CA SER A 36 19.94 13.63 -19.78
C SER A 36 19.75 14.48 -18.52
N TRP A 37 18.50 14.74 -18.12
CA TRP A 37 18.23 15.49 -16.87
C TRP A 37 18.66 14.71 -15.64
N ILE A 38 18.41 13.40 -15.63
CA ILE A 38 18.87 12.53 -14.55
C ILE A 38 20.40 12.47 -14.54
N LEU A 39 21.06 12.23 -15.68
CA LEU A 39 22.53 12.21 -15.75
C LEU A 39 23.15 13.54 -15.28
N SER A 40 22.56 14.68 -15.65
CA SER A 40 22.97 16.01 -15.19
C SER A 40 22.89 16.15 -13.67
N LEU A 41 21.84 15.62 -13.04
CA LEU A 41 21.73 15.59 -11.58
C LEU A 41 22.85 14.74 -10.95
N GLY A 42 23.21 13.64 -11.61
CA GLY A 42 24.36 12.81 -11.24
C GLY A 42 25.67 13.58 -11.35
N ASP A 43 25.85 14.41 -12.39
CA ASP A 43 27.09 15.16 -12.62
C ASP A 43 27.36 16.18 -11.51
N LEU A 44 26.32 16.61 -10.80
CA LEU A 44 26.45 17.49 -9.63
C LEU A 44 26.99 16.76 -8.38
N VAL A 45 26.69 15.47 -8.23
CA VAL A 45 26.95 14.71 -6.99
C VAL A 45 28.09 13.71 -7.14
N ALA A 46 28.19 13.04 -8.29
CA ALA A 46 29.16 12.00 -8.58
C ALA A 46 30.64 12.43 -8.41
N PRO A 47 31.04 13.69 -8.75
CA PRO A 47 32.41 14.16 -8.51
C PRO A 47 32.82 14.13 -7.04
N ALA A 48 31.89 14.30 -6.09
CA ALA A 48 32.19 14.21 -4.66
C ALA A 48 32.67 12.80 -4.24
N PHE A 49 32.38 11.79 -5.06
CA PHE A 49 32.78 10.40 -4.85
C PHE A 49 33.89 9.94 -5.81
N ASN A 50 34.47 10.85 -6.60
CA ASN A 50 35.40 10.53 -7.70
C ASN A 50 34.83 9.53 -8.72
N MET A 51 33.53 9.62 -9.01
CA MET A 51 32.84 8.73 -9.94
C MET A 51 32.28 9.51 -11.12
N SER A 52 32.09 8.84 -12.26
CA SER A 52 31.19 9.34 -13.29
C SER A 52 29.73 9.18 -12.86
N SER A 53 28.84 9.97 -13.43
CA SER A 53 27.40 9.91 -13.13
C SER A 53 26.80 8.54 -13.36
N LEU A 54 27.22 7.86 -14.42
CA LEU A 54 26.78 6.49 -14.68
C LEU A 54 27.25 5.51 -13.60
N GLN A 55 28.50 5.65 -13.14
CA GLN A 55 29.03 4.83 -12.05
C GLN A 55 28.30 5.11 -10.74
N PHE A 56 28.05 6.38 -10.43
CA PHE A 56 27.29 6.80 -9.27
C PHE A 56 25.87 6.22 -9.30
N TYR A 57 25.14 6.34 -10.41
CA TYR A 57 23.80 5.78 -10.52
C TYR A 57 23.76 4.26 -10.41
N ARG A 58 24.75 3.53 -10.95
CA ARG A 58 24.87 2.08 -10.75
C ARG A 58 25.09 1.71 -9.30
N ALA A 59 26.00 2.41 -8.61
CA ALA A 59 26.26 2.18 -7.20
C ALA A 59 25.02 2.48 -6.36
N LEU A 60 24.37 3.62 -6.60
CA LEU A 60 23.13 4.02 -5.94
C LEU A 60 22.02 3.00 -6.16
N HIS A 61 21.82 2.55 -7.40
CA HIS A 61 20.80 1.55 -7.75
C HIS A 61 21.02 0.24 -6.99
N LEU A 62 22.26 -0.26 -6.94
CA LEU A 62 22.60 -1.47 -6.21
C LEU A 62 22.39 -1.30 -4.70
N VAL A 63 22.91 -0.21 -4.11
CA VAL A 63 22.78 0.04 -2.66
C VAL A 63 21.31 0.13 -2.26
N MET A 64 20.50 0.87 -3.01
CA MET A 64 19.07 0.99 -2.71
C MET A 64 18.32 -0.30 -2.96
N THR A 65 18.71 -1.12 -3.95
CA THR A 65 18.12 -2.44 -4.17
C THR A 65 18.41 -3.39 -3.01
N TYR A 66 19.65 -3.44 -2.52
CA TYR A 66 19.99 -4.24 -1.34
C TYR A 66 19.25 -3.75 -0.10
N PHE A 67 19.18 -2.43 0.10
CA PHE A 67 18.43 -1.83 1.20
C PHE A 67 16.94 -2.18 1.13
N PHE A 68 16.33 -2.09 -0.07
CA PHE A 68 14.93 -2.44 -0.30
C PHE A 68 14.66 -3.92 0.01
N VAL A 69 15.51 -4.84 -0.47
CA VAL A 69 15.36 -6.28 -0.19
C VAL A 69 15.48 -6.55 1.32
N PHE A 70 16.42 -5.89 1.99
CA PHE A 70 16.57 -6.00 3.45
C PHE A 70 15.31 -5.52 4.19
N GLU A 71 14.82 -4.32 3.88
CA GLU A 71 13.58 -3.77 4.45
C GLU A 71 12.40 -4.70 4.19
N LEU A 72 12.23 -5.22 2.98
CA LEU A 72 11.16 -6.15 2.64
C LEU A 72 11.21 -7.42 3.52
N VAL A 73 12.39 -8.01 3.70
CA VAL A 73 12.57 -9.20 4.54
C VAL A 73 12.24 -8.88 6.01
N VAL A 74 12.72 -7.77 6.54
CA VAL A 74 12.44 -7.34 7.92
C VAL A 74 10.96 -7.01 8.10
N HIS A 75 10.36 -6.31 7.14
CA HIS A 75 8.97 -5.89 7.15
C HIS A 75 8.04 -7.10 7.16
N VAL A 76 8.24 -8.03 6.23
CA VAL A 76 7.47 -9.29 6.16
C VAL A 76 7.73 -10.13 7.41
N GLY A 77 8.98 -10.26 7.85
CA GLY A 77 9.32 -11.00 9.06
C GLY A 77 8.58 -10.50 10.29
N ILE A 78 8.60 -9.19 10.56
CA ILE A 78 7.88 -8.59 11.70
C ILE A 78 6.37 -8.82 11.60
N LEU A 79 5.79 -8.80 10.38
CA LEU A 79 4.38 -9.08 10.17
C LEU A 79 4.03 -10.55 10.40
N GLU A 80 4.87 -11.48 9.92
CA GLU A 80 4.66 -12.93 10.08
C GLU A 80 4.78 -13.39 11.54
N PHE A 81 5.62 -12.75 12.35
CA PHE A 81 5.73 -13.05 13.78
C PHE A 81 4.49 -12.62 14.60
N ASN A 82 3.55 -11.87 14.02
CA ASN A 82 2.31 -11.52 14.70
C ASN A 82 1.17 -12.50 14.30
N PRO A 83 0.72 -13.38 15.21
CA PRO A 83 -0.33 -14.37 14.91
C PRO A 83 -1.67 -13.74 14.49
N HIS A 84 -1.91 -12.47 14.84
CA HIS A 84 -3.11 -11.75 14.41
C HIS A 84 -3.06 -11.32 12.93
N VAL A 85 -1.86 -11.13 12.37
CA VAL A 85 -1.69 -10.67 10.98
C VAL A 85 -1.85 -11.83 9.98
N TRP A 86 -1.78 -13.07 10.45
CA TRP A 86 -2.02 -14.26 9.63
C TRP A 86 -3.40 -14.27 8.96
N LYS A 87 -4.42 -13.68 9.60
CA LYS A 87 -5.76 -13.48 9.01
C LYS A 87 -5.67 -12.66 7.71
N TYR A 88 -4.81 -11.64 7.67
CA TYR A 88 -4.57 -10.80 6.49
C TYR A 88 -3.71 -11.49 5.43
N HIS A 89 -2.69 -12.25 5.82
CA HIS A 89 -1.93 -13.07 4.88
C HIS A 89 -2.84 -14.08 4.17
N LYS A 90 -3.70 -14.76 4.94
CA LYS A 90 -4.70 -15.68 4.39
C LYS A 90 -5.72 -14.97 3.50
N SER A 91 -6.15 -13.75 3.82
CA SER A 91 -7.09 -13.02 2.97
C SER A 91 -6.43 -12.56 1.65
N ILE A 92 -5.20 -12.05 1.69
CA ILE A 92 -4.47 -11.56 0.50
C ILE A 92 -4.10 -12.71 -0.46
N PHE A 93 -3.51 -13.79 0.05
CA PHE A 93 -2.91 -14.82 -0.81
C PHE A 93 -3.79 -16.05 -1.05
N TRP A 94 -4.83 -16.28 -0.24
CA TRP A 94 -5.64 -17.50 -0.32
C TRP A 94 -7.11 -17.22 -0.52
N SER A 95 -7.75 -16.55 0.44
CA SER A 95 -9.21 -16.48 0.52
C SER A 95 -9.81 -15.35 -0.31
N GLY A 96 -9.06 -14.28 -0.58
CA GLY A 96 -9.57 -13.06 -1.23
C GLY A 96 -10.66 -12.33 -0.45
N LYS A 97 -10.98 -12.75 0.78
CA LYS A 97 -12.06 -12.19 1.61
C LYS A 97 -11.49 -11.73 2.94
N GLU A 98 -11.75 -10.48 3.27
CA GLU A 98 -11.38 -9.87 4.54
C GLU A 98 -12.63 -9.77 5.42
N ASP A 99 -12.50 -10.18 6.68
CA ASP A 99 -13.57 -10.04 7.66
C ASP A 99 -13.38 -8.72 8.43
N LEU A 100 -14.18 -7.73 8.01
CA LEU A 100 -14.20 -6.34 8.46
C LEU A 100 -14.89 -6.15 9.82
N SER A 101 -15.35 -7.22 10.47
CA SER A 101 -16.00 -7.15 11.78
C SER A 101 -15.01 -7.00 12.95
N ASP A 102 -13.69 -7.08 12.70
CA ASP A 102 -12.67 -6.88 13.73
C ASP A 102 -12.51 -5.39 14.08
N SER A 103 -13.12 -5.00 15.20
CA SER A 103 -13.08 -3.64 15.77
C SER A 103 -11.68 -3.09 16.07
N ARG A 104 -10.63 -3.93 16.07
CA ARG A 104 -9.24 -3.48 16.30
C ARG A 104 -8.61 -2.80 15.09
N TYR A 105 -9.16 -3.05 13.90
CA TYR A 105 -8.58 -2.60 12.63
C TYR A 105 -9.60 -1.88 11.73
N ALA A 106 -10.91 -2.08 11.96
CA ALA A 106 -11.97 -1.39 11.27
C ALA A 106 -12.87 -0.63 12.26
N GLU A 107 -13.03 0.67 12.03
CA GLU A 107 -14.03 1.48 12.73
C GLU A 107 -15.36 1.37 11.97
N ILE A 108 -16.31 0.63 12.53
CA ILE A 108 -17.66 0.56 11.97
C ILE A 108 -18.35 1.89 12.28
N LEU A 109 -18.42 2.78 11.29
CA LEU A 109 -19.26 3.97 11.33
C LEU A 109 -20.72 3.50 11.41
N LYS A 110 -21.26 3.36 12.63
CA LYS A 110 -22.70 3.19 12.80
C LYS A 110 -23.36 4.46 12.23
N PRO A 111 -24.28 4.35 11.26
CA PRO A 111 -25.03 5.51 10.82
C PRO A 111 -25.68 6.10 12.08
N LYS A 112 -25.39 7.37 12.34
CA LYS A 112 -26.04 8.15 13.40
C LYS A 112 -27.54 7.93 13.17
N PRO A 113 -28.30 7.35 14.12
CA PRO A 113 -29.72 7.17 13.89
C PRO A 113 -30.25 8.58 13.61
N LYS A 114 -30.73 8.81 12.39
CA LYS A 114 -31.63 9.94 12.15
C LYS A 114 -32.71 9.74 13.19
N HIS A 115 -32.89 10.73 14.04
CA HIS A 115 -33.96 10.75 15.00
C HIS A 115 -35.25 10.72 14.16
N LEU A 116 -35.76 9.51 13.93
CA LEU A 116 -37.06 9.31 13.33
C LEU A 116 -38.05 9.66 14.44
N PRO A 117 -39.00 10.57 14.21
CA PRO A 117 -40.00 10.91 15.20
C PRO A 117 -40.80 9.65 15.55
N ASP A 118 -41.14 9.50 16.84
CA ASP A 118 -41.81 8.32 17.42
C ASP A 118 -43.14 7.93 16.73
N SER A 119 -43.67 8.77 15.83
CA SER A 119 -44.91 8.53 15.10
C SER A 119 -44.87 7.39 14.08
N GLU A 120 -43.70 6.92 13.64
CA GLU A 120 -43.60 5.80 12.70
C GLU A 120 -43.40 4.42 13.36
N LEU A 121 -43.24 4.37 14.69
CA LEU A 121 -43.00 3.12 15.44
C LEU A 121 -44.30 2.41 15.89
N TRP A 122 -45.46 3.06 15.73
CA TRP A 122 -46.72 2.63 16.35
C TRP A 122 -47.90 2.46 15.38
N HIS A 123 -47.65 2.20 14.09
CA HIS A 123 -48.72 1.78 13.19
C HIS A 123 -48.70 0.27 12.94
N ASP A 124 -49.58 -0.38 13.70
CA ASP A 124 -50.32 -1.62 13.46
C ASP A 124 -49.61 -2.97 13.63
N SER A 125 -49.26 -3.20 14.90
CA SER A 125 -49.53 -4.45 15.60
C SER A 125 -50.99 -4.50 16.07
N SER A 126 -51.95 -4.76 15.20
CA SER A 126 -53.27 -5.27 15.60
C SER A 126 -54.08 -5.70 14.38
N ASP A 127 -54.13 -7.02 14.14
CA ASP A 127 -55.34 -7.76 13.77
C ASP A 127 -55.03 -9.27 13.80
N THR A 128 -55.46 -9.94 14.87
CA THR A 128 -55.59 -11.41 15.03
C THR A 128 -57.12 -11.69 14.98
N PRO A 129 -57.71 -12.87 14.63
CA PRO A 129 -57.18 -14.23 14.81
C PRO A 129 -57.67 -15.37 13.84
N SER A 130 -57.02 -16.54 13.99
CA SER A 130 -57.55 -17.94 13.83
C SER A 130 -58.29 -18.38 12.55
N GLU A 131 -57.70 -19.35 11.82
CA GLU A 131 -58.42 -20.60 11.50
C GLU A 131 -57.46 -21.76 11.18
N ILE A 132 -57.65 -22.85 11.90
CA ILE A 132 -57.06 -24.18 11.69
C ILE A 132 -58.09 -24.97 10.88
N ILE A 133 -57.78 -25.44 9.67
CA ILE A 133 -58.45 -26.61 9.09
C ILE A 133 -57.41 -27.45 8.33
N LYS A 134 -57.11 -28.62 8.91
CA LYS A 134 -56.66 -29.82 8.20
C LYS A 134 -57.90 -30.46 7.57
N ASP A 135 -57.75 -30.96 6.34
CA ASP A 135 -58.11 -32.32 5.97
C ASP A 135 -57.18 -32.78 4.83
#